data_AF-A0A2W7MFI8-F1
#
_entry.id   AF-A0A2W7MFI8-F1
#
_cell.length_a   1.000
_cell.length_b   1.000
_cell.length_c   1.000
_cell.angle_alpha   90.00
_cell.angle_beta   90.00
_cell.angle_gamma   90.00
#
_symmetry.space_group_name_H-M   'P 1'
#
loop_
_entity.id
_entity.type
_entity.pdbx_description
1 polymer ?
#
loop_
_entity_poly.entity_id
_entity_poly.type
_entity_poly.pdbx_seq_one_letter_code
_entity_poly.pdbx_strand_id
1 'polypeptide(L)' 'MTLQTIKASALKFVRDEDGLTIVEYAVAGGLITVAVAAAFVTLGGQVNTKITALCTAVNGGAACP' A
#
# COMPACT_ATOMS: atom_id res chain seq x y z
N MET A 1 42.72 15.62 -11.87
CA MET A 1 41.81 15.15 -10.79
C MET A 1 42.66 14.68 -9.63
N THR A 2 42.41 15.17 -8.42
CA THR A 2 43.26 14.87 -7.26
C THR A 2 42.80 13.58 -6.60
N LEU A 3 43.72 12.77 -6.07
CA LEU A 3 43.37 11.53 -5.35
C LEU A 3 42.38 11.80 -4.19
N GLN A 4 42.44 13.01 -3.62
CA GLN A 4 41.51 13.52 -2.62
C GLN A 4 40.07 13.63 -3.12
N THR A 5 39.85 14.04 -4.38
CA THR A 5 38.50 14.11 -4.98
C THR A 5 37.92 12.73 -5.26
N ILE A 6 38.76 11.77 -5.67
CA ILE A 6 38.35 10.36 -5.84
C ILE A 6 38.00 9.73 -4.50
N LYS A 7 38.84 9.92 -3.46
CA LYS A 7 38.58 9.45 -2.10
C LYS A 7 37.27 10.02 -1.53
N ALA A 8 37.03 11.31 -1.71
CA ALA A 8 35.80 11.95 -1.27
C ALA A 8 34.56 11.41 -1.99
N SER A 9 34.67 11.13 -3.28
CA SER A 9 33.57 10.56 -4.09
C SER A 9 33.26 9.11 -3.70
N ALA A 10 34.29 8.29 -3.47
CA ALA A 10 34.11 6.91 -2.98
C ALA A 10 33.52 6.87 -1.56
N LEU A 11 33.96 7.78 -0.68
CA LEU A 11 33.41 7.89 0.68
C LEU A 11 31.96 8.38 0.67
N LYS A 12 31.60 9.25 -0.27
CA LYS A 12 30.21 9.69 -0.47
C LYS A 12 29.33 8.54 -0.97
N PHE A 13 29.81 7.76 -1.94
CA PHE A 13 29.09 6.60 -2.47
C PHE A 13 28.78 5.55 -1.39
N VAL A 14 29.75 5.23 -0.52
CA VAL A 14 29.54 4.29 0.61
C VAL A 14 28.57 4.84 1.67
N ARG A 15 28.38 6.17 1.73
CA ARG A 15 27.40 6.82 2.62
C ARG A 15 26.02 7.00 1.97
N ASP A 16 25.90 6.85 0.66
CA ASP A 16 24.63 6.99 -0.08
C ASP A 16 23.79 5.69 -0.08
N GLU A 17 24.25 4.61 0.57
CA GLU A 17 23.48 3.36 0.80
C GLU A 17 22.26 3.57 1.74
N ASP A 18 22.25 4.63 2.54
CA ASP A 18 21.07 5.05 3.31
C ASP A 18 19.88 5.40 2.39
N GLY A 19 20.15 5.77 1.13
CA GLY A 19 19.11 6.00 0.12
C GLY A 19 18.47 4.71 -0.41
N LEU A 20 19.22 3.61 -0.48
CA LEU A 20 18.73 2.31 -0.94
C LEU A 20 17.70 1.72 0.06
N THR A 21 17.96 1.88 1.37
CA THR A 21 17.05 1.42 2.43
C THR A 21 15.72 2.19 2.46
N ILE A 22 15.70 3.48 2.15
CA ILE A 22 14.45 4.27 2.02
C ILE A 22 13.56 3.71 0.91
N VAL A 23 14.14 3.27 -0.21
CA VAL A 23 13.38 2.70 -1.34
C VAL A 23 12.76 1.35 -0.95
N GLU A 24 13.47 0.51 -0.19
CA GLU A 24 12.92 -0.75 0.31
C GLU A 24 11.73 -0.52 1.25
N TYR A 25 11.85 0.40 2.21
CA TYR A 25 10.73 0.74 3.09
C TYR A 25 9.58 1.42 2.35
N ALA A 26 9.85 2.23 1.32
CA ALA A 26 8.81 2.84 0.48
C ALA A 26 8.03 1.77 -0.31
N VAL A 27 8.72 0.77 -0.88
CA VAL A 27 8.10 -0.34 -1.59
C VAL A 27 7.32 -1.23 -0.63
N ALA A 28 7.88 -1.55 0.54
CA ALA A 28 7.18 -2.33 1.57
C ALA A 28 5.92 -1.60 2.07
N GLY A 29 6.02 -0.30 2.35
CA GLY A 29 4.88 0.54 2.72
C GLY A 29 3.83 0.62 1.62
N GLY A 30 4.25 0.74 0.35
CA GLY A 30 3.37 0.72 -0.81
C GLY A 30 2.60 -0.60 -0.96
N LEU A 31 3.27 -1.74 -0.79
CA LEU A 31 2.63 -3.05 -0.84
C LEU A 31 1.62 -3.25 0.29
N ILE A 32 1.96 -2.82 1.51
CA ILE A 32 1.04 -2.91 2.66
C ILE A 32 -0.20 -2.05 2.43
N THR A 33 -0.02 -0.81 1.96
CA THR A 33 -1.16 0.10 1.68
C THR A 33 -2.08 -0.46 0.61
N VAL A 34 -1.55 -1.02 -0.48
CA VAL A 34 -2.34 -1.69 -1.52
C VAL A 34 -3.07 -2.91 -0.97
N ALA A 35 -2.42 -3.74 -0.17
CA ALA A 35 -3.03 -4.93 0.43
C ALA A 35 -4.19 -4.56 1.37
N VAL A 36 -3.98 -3.55 2.22
CA VAL A 36 -5.02 -3.04 3.13
C VAL A 36 -6.19 -2.45 2.34
N ALA A 37 -5.93 -1.64 1.31
CA ALA A 37 -6.99 -1.11 0.45
C ALA A 37 -7.82 -2.22 -0.22
N ALA A 38 -7.16 -3.25 -0.76
CA ALA A 38 -7.84 -4.40 -1.37
C ALA A 38 -8.70 -5.18 -0.35
N ALA A 39 -8.20 -5.35 0.87
CA ALA A 39 -8.95 -5.98 1.96
C ALA A 39 -10.22 -5.20 2.30
N PHE A 40 -10.13 -3.87 2.38
CA PHE A 40 -11.30 -3.01 2.65
C PHE A 40 -12.31 -2.99 1.51
N VAL A 41 -11.88 -2.99 0.25
CA VAL A 41 -12.79 -3.12 -0.90
C VAL A 41 -13.55 -4.44 -0.84
N THR A 42 -12.84 -5.54 -0.56
CA THR A 42 -13.44 -6.88 -0.44
C THR A 42 -14.43 -6.95 0.72
N LEU A 43 -14.05 -6.42 1.89
CA LEU A 43 -14.91 -6.34 3.06
C LEU A 43 -16.16 -5.51 2.78
N GLY A 44 -16.00 -4.34 2.15
CA GLY A 44 -17.11 -3.47 1.75
C GLY A 44 -18.11 -4.19 0.83
N GLY A 45 -17.62 -4.95 -0.15
CA GLY A 45 -18.48 -5.78 -1.01
C GLY A 45 -19.26 -6.85 -0.26
N GLN A 46 -18.63 -7.54 0.70
CA GLN A 46 -19.31 -8.53 1.54
C GLN A 46 -20.36 -7.87 2.44
N VAL A 47 -20.01 -6.77 3.08
CA VAL A 47 -20.94 -5.99 3.91
C VAL A 47 -22.15 -5.53 3.09
N ASN A 48 -21.91 -4.95 1.91
CA ASN A 48 -22.98 -4.54 1.00
C ASN A 48 -23.91 -5.71 0.66
N THR A 49 -23.35 -6.87 0.29
CA THR A 49 -24.12 -8.09 0.02
C THR A 49 -25.02 -8.48 1.19
N LYS A 50 -24.51 -8.46 2.42
CA LYS A 50 -25.28 -8.81 3.61
C LYS A 50 -26.36 -7.77 3.92
N ILE A 51 -26.06 -6.48 3.78
CA ILE A 51 -27.01 -5.40 4.00
C ILE A 51 -28.14 -5.45 2.96
N THR A 52 -27.83 -5.61 1.67
CA THR A 52 -28.85 -5.74 0.61
C THR A 52 -29.72 -6.98 0.83
N ALA A 53 -29.15 -8.10 1.27
CA ALA A 53 -29.92 -9.30 1.59
C ALA A 53 -30.88 -9.07 2.77
N LEU A 54 -30.41 -8.42 3.84
CA LEU A 54 -31.25 -8.03 4.98
C LEU A 54 -32.36 -7.07 4.54
N CYS A 55 -32.01 -6.05 3.75
CA CYS A 55 -32.98 -5.08 3.21
C CYS A 55 -34.07 -5.77 2.39
N THR A 56 -33.68 -6.68 1.50
CA THR A 56 -34.63 -7.45 0.68
C THR A 56 -35.55 -8.31 1.55
N ALA A 57 -35.01 -8.94 2.60
CA ALA A 57 -35.79 -9.75 3.53
C ALA A 57 -36.83 -8.93 4.30
N VAL A 58 -36.47 -7.73 4.77
CA VAL A 58 -37.42 -6.85 5.49
C VAL A 58 -38.41 -6.16 4.55
N ASN A 59 -38.05 -5.95 3.28
CA ASN A 59 -38.91 -5.31 2.29
C ASN A 59 -39.82 -6.29 1.53
N GLY A 60 -40.12 -7.45 2.13
CA GLY A 60 -41.04 -8.44 1.55
C GLY A 60 -40.57 -9.04 0.22
N GLY A 61 -39.26 -9.08 -0.01
CA GLY A 61 -38.67 -9.58 -1.26
C GLY A 61 -38.50 -8.54 -2.36
N ALA A 62 -38.89 -7.27 -2.13
CA ALA A 62 -38.61 -6.19 -3.07
C ALA A 62 -37.11 -5.84 -3.08
N ALA A 63 -36.55 -5.65 -4.29
CA ALA A 63 -35.14 -5.35 -4.46
C ALA A 63 -34.76 -4.02 -3.79
N CYS A 64 -33.65 -4.05 -3.07
CA CYS A 64 -33.06 -2.87 -2.44
C CYS A 64 -31.96 -2.29 -3.35
N PRO A 65 -31.86 -0.96 -3.49
CA PRO A 65 -30.80 -0.31 -4.27
C PRO A 65 -29.39 -0.62 -3.76
#